data_AF-A0A969WBW3-F1
#
_entry.id   AF-A0A969WBW3-F1
#
_cell.length_a   1.000
_cell.length_b   1.000
_cell.length_c   1.000
_cell.angle_alpha   90.00
_cell.angle_beta   90.00
_cell.angle_gamma   90.00
#
_symmetry.space_group_name_H-M   'P 1'
#
loop_
_entity.id
_entity.type
_entity.pdbx_description
1 polymer ?
#
loop_
_entity_poly.entity_id
_entity_poly.type
_entity_poly.pdbx_seq_one_letter_code
_entity_poly.pdbx_strand_id
1 'polypeptide(L)'
;MIAQPDAGDSESLEGVYEEGVPQHSEQLRRKTEFQAWHHPRKHYVRIHQWCHEVRALLDDLNLPEGSPFLYLTLPGNELLDVRTLHGVLARHRRPLRYLGFNNAGPRTADEQELNLSQNEVRSLEWVDRFSRVRQERLEALAFERNAAHGEVLRHGPFHAINLDLCNSICSRDPDDADGSHLGALRKLLELQLGSTSPWLLFITTRVIPDEISARNRAGFMRAIASNLEASDEFRQELAKLFDCEAADVEGSIEAGWGRAGVSLVRLFCTGIGKWLLSILTNAAPPRQLGLQSALYYCVGGAAPDMVSIALRCDTPKVDVHDPHGIFGVAAQAEALSETSIAVQLARSVAGCIDVDRLLAANAEARDRVMRQSTDILASARFERERYADWAAAQLAATPPPNAQAG
;
A
#
# COMPACT_ATOMS: atom_id res chain seq x y z
N MET A 1 7.97 24.02 1.29
CA MET A 1 7.62 23.92 -0.14
C MET A 1 7.73 22.45 -0.51
N ILE A 2 6.64 21.71 -0.35
CA ILE A 2 6.54 20.34 -0.84
C ILE A 2 6.22 20.49 -2.33
N ALA A 3 7.09 19.97 -3.18
CA ALA A 3 6.88 19.99 -4.62
C ALA A 3 5.55 19.30 -4.92
N GLN A 4 4.71 19.95 -5.75
CA GLN A 4 3.68 19.19 -6.47
C GLN A 4 4.41 18.04 -7.19
N PRO A 5 3.88 16.81 -7.18
CA PRO A 5 4.48 15.75 -7.98
C PRO A 5 4.54 16.27 -9.41
N ASP A 6 5.76 16.38 -9.92
CA ASP A 6 6.06 16.98 -11.21
C ASP A 6 5.28 16.20 -12.28
N ALA A 7 4.45 16.90 -13.06
CA ALA A 7 3.65 16.28 -14.10
C ALA A 7 4.52 15.58 -15.16
N GLY A 8 5.81 15.94 -15.24
CA GLY A 8 6.80 15.39 -16.17
C GLY A 8 7.20 13.93 -15.91
N ASP A 9 7.02 13.39 -14.70
CA ASP A 9 7.46 12.02 -14.40
C ASP A 9 6.44 10.94 -14.79
N SER A 10 5.21 11.36 -15.13
CA SER A 10 4.12 10.48 -15.57
C SER A 10 4.26 10.00 -17.03
N GLU A 11 5.05 10.70 -17.87
CA GLU A 11 5.33 10.30 -19.26
C GLU A 11 6.13 8.97 -19.31
N SER A 12 6.98 8.70 -18.31
CA SER A 12 7.83 7.49 -18.30
C SER A 12 7.10 6.16 -17.99
N LEU A 13 5.86 6.22 -17.50
CA LEU A 13 5.00 5.04 -17.29
C LEU A 13 4.06 4.79 -18.48
N GLU A 14 4.08 5.64 -19.52
CA GLU A 14 3.18 5.55 -20.67
C GLU A 14 3.31 4.24 -21.44
N GLY A 15 4.50 3.63 -21.44
CA GLY A 15 4.69 2.37 -22.14
C GLY A 15 4.23 1.13 -21.39
N VAL A 16 3.85 1.17 -20.07
CA VAL A 16 3.77 -0.05 -19.18
C VAL A 16 2.91 -1.16 -19.79
N TYR A 17 2.00 -0.78 -20.68
CA TYR A 17 0.98 -1.64 -21.26
C TYR A 17 1.08 -1.85 -22.78
N GLU A 18 2.04 -1.25 -23.48
CA GLU A 18 2.15 -1.42 -24.94
C GLU A 18 2.88 -2.71 -25.34
N GLU A 19 3.75 -3.24 -24.47
CA GLU A 19 4.50 -4.48 -24.71
C GLU A 19 4.12 -5.55 -23.68
N GLY A 20 3.34 -6.56 -24.09
CA GLY A 20 3.17 -7.80 -23.31
C GLY A 20 1.74 -8.22 -22.95
N VAL A 21 0.69 -7.59 -23.50
CA VAL A 21 -0.69 -8.05 -23.28
C VAL A 21 -0.88 -9.44 -23.91
N PRO A 22 -1.25 -10.49 -23.13
CA PRO A 22 -1.58 -11.79 -23.70
C PRO A 22 -2.72 -11.65 -24.70
N GLN A 23 -2.48 -12.06 -25.96
CA GLN A 23 -3.54 -12.14 -26.95
C GLN A 23 -4.37 -13.39 -26.67
N HIS A 24 -5.60 -13.18 -26.19
CA HIS A 24 -6.56 -14.26 -25.98
C HIS A 24 -7.20 -14.67 -27.31
N SER A 25 -7.42 -15.97 -27.51
CA SER A 25 -8.20 -16.44 -28.67
C SER A 25 -9.63 -15.89 -28.60
N GLU A 26 -10.23 -15.56 -29.75
CA GLU A 26 -11.61 -15.06 -29.86
C GLU A 26 -12.67 -15.99 -29.25
N GLN A 27 -12.29 -17.23 -28.89
CA GLN A 27 -13.17 -18.25 -28.33
C GLN A 27 -13.42 -18.11 -26.82
N LEU A 28 -12.64 -17.31 -26.08
CA LEU A 28 -12.90 -17.05 -24.66
C LEU A 28 -13.99 -15.98 -24.53
N ARG A 29 -15.11 -16.34 -23.89
CA ARG A 29 -16.19 -15.40 -23.57
C ARG A 29 -15.65 -14.26 -22.72
N ARG A 30 -15.73 -13.03 -23.23
CA ARG A 30 -15.28 -11.83 -22.51
C ARG A 30 -16.19 -11.55 -21.31
N LYS A 31 -15.59 -11.08 -20.22
CA LYS A 31 -16.30 -10.64 -19.00
C LYS A 31 -16.87 -9.23 -19.18
N THR A 32 -18.09 -9.03 -18.72
CA THR A 32 -18.83 -7.75 -18.85
C THR A 32 -19.38 -7.24 -17.52
N GLU A 33 -19.10 -7.94 -16.41
CA GLU A 33 -19.51 -7.57 -15.06
C GLU A 33 -18.31 -6.95 -14.32
N PHE A 34 -18.50 -5.79 -13.72
CA PHE A 34 -17.43 -5.03 -13.09
C PHE A 34 -17.67 -4.85 -11.59
N GLN A 35 -16.60 -4.84 -10.82
CA GLN A 35 -16.60 -4.79 -9.36
C GLN A 35 -15.88 -3.52 -8.88
N ALA A 36 -16.03 -3.17 -7.60
CA ALA A 36 -15.46 -1.93 -7.06
C ALA A 36 -13.93 -1.80 -7.27
N TRP A 37 -13.18 -2.92 -7.23
CA TRP A 37 -11.73 -2.94 -7.46
C TRP A 37 -11.32 -2.79 -8.95
N HIS A 38 -12.27 -2.79 -9.88
CA HIS A 38 -12.09 -2.45 -11.31
C HIS A 38 -12.22 -0.95 -11.58
N HIS A 39 -12.59 -0.15 -10.58
CA HIS A 39 -12.78 1.28 -10.76
C HIS A 39 -11.46 1.99 -11.17
N PRO A 40 -11.48 2.97 -12.10
CA PRO A 40 -10.27 3.71 -12.51
C PRO A 40 -9.46 4.29 -11.35
N ARG A 41 -10.11 4.86 -10.33
CA ARG A 41 -9.48 5.31 -9.07
C ARG A 41 -8.56 4.27 -8.42
N LYS A 42 -8.92 2.97 -8.45
CA LYS A 42 -8.08 1.90 -7.92
C LYS A 42 -6.86 1.66 -8.81
N HIS A 43 -7.02 1.75 -10.13
CA HIS A 43 -5.89 1.66 -11.03
C HIS A 43 -4.95 2.87 -10.90
N TYR A 44 -5.48 4.06 -10.62
CA TYR A 44 -4.65 5.23 -10.28
C TYR A 44 -3.69 4.91 -9.12
N VAL A 45 -4.19 4.29 -8.05
CA VAL A 45 -3.35 3.83 -6.92
C VAL A 45 -2.28 2.83 -7.39
N ARG A 46 -2.64 1.85 -8.23
CA ARG A 46 -1.69 0.85 -8.76
C ARG A 46 -0.52 1.50 -9.50
N ILE A 47 -0.79 2.51 -10.32
CA ILE A 47 0.21 3.20 -11.14
C ILE A 47 1.00 4.22 -10.33
N HIS A 48 0.29 5.19 -9.75
CA HIS A 48 0.89 6.40 -9.20
C HIS A 48 1.39 6.22 -7.76
N GLN A 49 1.06 5.10 -7.12
CA GLN A 49 1.64 4.74 -5.84
C GLN A 49 2.42 3.43 -5.97
N TRP A 50 1.78 2.28 -6.16
CA TRP A 50 2.49 1.00 -6.02
C TRP A 50 3.62 0.82 -7.04
N CYS A 51 3.35 1.08 -8.32
CA CYS A 51 4.36 0.99 -9.38
C CYS A 51 5.43 2.08 -9.26
N HIS A 52 5.02 3.32 -8.94
CA HIS A 52 5.94 4.43 -8.73
C HIS A 52 6.97 4.12 -7.64
N GLU A 53 6.50 3.70 -6.47
CA GLU A 53 7.36 3.41 -5.32
C GLU A 53 8.23 2.17 -5.57
N VAL A 54 7.69 1.10 -6.20
CA VAL A 54 8.52 -0.06 -6.55
C VAL A 54 9.62 0.32 -7.53
N ARG A 55 9.32 1.14 -8.54
CA ARG A 55 10.33 1.62 -9.48
C ARG A 55 11.43 2.38 -8.74
N ALA A 56 11.07 3.31 -7.85
CA ALA A 56 12.05 4.06 -7.07
C ALA A 56 12.91 3.13 -6.18
N LEU A 57 12.32 2.08 -5.59
CA LEU A 57 13.05 1.11 -4.78
C LEU A 57 14.03 0.25 -5.59
N LEU A 58 13.71 -0.08 -6.85
CA LEU A 58 14.57 -0.93 -7.69
C LEU A 58 15.99 -0.37 -7.84
N ASP A 59 16.10 0.94 -7.93
CA ASP A 59 17.39 1.64 -8.09
C ASP A 59 18.24 1.52 -6.81
N ASP A 60 17.60 1.40 -5.64
CA ASP A 60 18.26 1.33 -4.34
C ASP A 60 18.61 -0.11 -3.89
N LEU A 61 17.85 -1.11 -4.34
CA LEU A 61 18.02 -2.50 -3.87
C LEU A 61 19.35 -3.14 -4.31
N ASN A 62 20.01 -2.60 -5.35
CA ASN A 62 21.27 -3.15 -5.89
C ASN A 62 21.22 -4.67 -6.13
N LEU A 63 20.07 -5.17 -6.62
CA LEU A 63 19.84 -6.61 -6.80
C LEU A 63 20.78 -7.20 -7.86
N PRO A 64 21.47 -8.33 -7.60
CA PRO A 64 22.29 -9.03 -8.58
C PRO A 64 21.52 -9.30 -9.88
N GLU A 65 22.20 -9.29 -11.03
CA GLU A 65 21.56 -9.58 -12.32
C GLU A 65 20.81 -10.92 -12.29
N GLY A 66 19.60 -10.94 -12.85
CA GLY A 66 18.73 -12.12 -12.87
C GLY A 66 18.09 -12.49 -11.52
N SER A 67 18.47 -11.87 -10.40
CA SER A 67 17.75 -12.10 -9.14
C SER A 67 16.33 -11.50 -9.19
N PRO A 68 15.31 -12.19 -8.64
CA PRO A 68 13.94 -11.73 -8.71
C PRO A 68 13.64 -10.62 -7.71
N PHE A 69 12.70 -9.74 -8.09
CA PHE A 69 11.99 -8.88 -7.15
C PHE A 69 10.93 -9.71 -6.41
N LEU A 70 11.07 -9.81 -5.08
CA LEU A 70 10.20 -10.59 -4.20
C LEU A 70 9.00 -9.73 -3.74
N TYR A 71 7.79 -10.16 -4.07
CA TYR A 71 6.56 -9.41 -3.82
C TYR A 71 5.51 -10.26 -3.08
N LEU A 72 5.06 -9.83 -1.91
CA LEU A 72 3.89 -10.41 -1.25
C LEU A 72 2.65 -9.57 -1.56
N THR A 73 1.54 -10.21 -1.93
CA THR A 73 0.31 -9.48 -2.28
C THR A 73 -0.96 -10.22 -1.89
N LEU A 74 -2.08 -9.49 -1.89
CA LEU A 74 -3.44 -10.00 -1.81
C LEU A 74 -4.11 -9.86 -3.18
N PRO A 75 -3.70 -10.68 -4.19
CA PRO A 75 -4.22 -10.49 -5.52
C PRO A 75 -5.69 -10.92 -5.54
N GLY A 76 -6.57 -10.05 -6.07
CA GLY A 76 -7.90 -10.46 -6.51
C GLY A 76 -7.82 -11.55 -7.59
N ASN A 77 -8.97 -12.09 -8.00
CA ASN A 77 -9.02 -13.26 -8.90
C ASN A 77 -8.36 -12.98 -10.26
N GLU A 78 -8.28 -11.71 -10.65
CA GLU A 78 -7.71 -11.27 -11.93
C GLU A 78 -6.21 -10.91 -11.89
N LEU A 79 -5.61 -10.88 -10.68
CA LEU A 79 -4.20 -10.54 -10.46
C LEU A 79 -3.81 -9.16 -11.04
N LEU A 80 -4.72 -8.18 -11.02
CA LEU A 80 -4.51 -6.87 -11.69
C LEU A 80 -3.31 -6.11 -11.15
N ASP A 81 -3.03 -6.22 -9.85
CA ASP A 81 -1.87 -5.61 -9.22
C ASP A 81 -0.56 -6.27 -9.69
N VAL A 82 -0.51 -7.60 -9.78
CA VAL A 82 0.64 -8.36 -10.28
C VAL A 82 0.87 -8.06 -11.76
N ARG A 83 -0.18 -8.02 -12.59
CA ARG A 83 -0.09 -7.65 -14.02
C ARG A 83 0.43 -6.23 -14.21
N THR A 84 -0.03 -5.30 -13.36
CA THR A 84 0.42 -3.91 -13.38
C THR A 84 1.90 -3.81 -13.00
N LEU A 85 2.31 -4.49 -11.94
CA LEU A 85 3.69 -4.47 -11.47
C LEU A 85 4.66 -5.20 -12.40
N HIS A 86 4.20 -6.26 -13.06
CA HIS A 86 4.95 -7.00 -14.07
C HIS A 86 5.46 -6.07 -15.17
N GLY A 87 4.62 -5.18 -15.70
CA GLY A 87 5.04 -4.26 -16.76
C GLY A 87 6.16 -3.31 -16.33
N VAL A 88 6.20 -2.90 -15.05
CA VAL A 88 7.32 -2.13 -14.49
C VAL A 88 8.58 -3.00 -14.44
N LEU A 89 8.50 -4.18 -13.85
CA LEU A 89 9.67 -5.04 -13.65
C LEU A 89 10.26 -5.59 -14.96
N ALA A 90 9.41 -5.90 -15.94
CA ALA A 90 9.83 -6.36 -17.27
C ALA A 90 10.69 -5.31 -17.98
N ARG A 91 10.33 -4.01 -17.91
CA ARG A 91 11.17 -2.92 -18.44
C ARG A 91 12.55 -2.86 -17.81
N HIS A 92 12.62 -3.11 -16.51
CA HIS A 92 13.88 -3.17 -15.77
C HIS A 92 14.57 -4.53 -15.90
N ARG A 93 14.10 -5.42 -16.78
CA ARG A 93 14.60 -6.79 -17.00
C ARG A 93 14.77 -7.55 -15.68
N ARG A 94 13.79 -7.37 -14.79
CA ARG A 94 13.80 -7.91 -13.44
C ARG A 94 12.71 -8.97 -13.32
N PRO A 95 13.06 -10.23 -13.00
CA PRO A 95 12.03 -11.24 -12.78
C PRO A 95 11.15 -10.88 -11.57
N LEU A 96 9.83 -11.00 -11.69
CA LEU A 96 8.87 -10.88 -10.59
C LEU A 96 8.64 -12.25 -9.97
N ARG A 97 8.96 -12.42 -8.68
CA ARG A 97 8.54 -13.57 -7.90
C ARG A 97 7.52 -13.14 -6.86
N TYR A 98 6.26 -13.52 -7.06
CA TYR A 98 5.18 -13.15 -6.14
C TYR A 98 4.66 -14.32 -5.29
N LEU A 99 4.27 -14.02 -4.06
CA LEU A 99 3.46 -14.88 -3.20
C LEU A 99 2.14 -14.16 -2.90
N GLY A 100 1.04 -14.69 -3.43
CA GLY A 100 -0.29 -14.14 -3.25
C GLY A 100 -1.10 -14.90 -2.19
N PHE A 101 -2.02 -14.22 -1.52
CA PHE A 101 -3.10 -14.84 -0.73
C PHE A 101 -4.46 -14.39 -1.26
N ASN A 102 -5.36 -15.34 -1.51
CA ASN A 102 -6.70 -15.09 -2.05
C ASN A 102 -7.68 -16.08 -1.42
N ASN A 103 -8.90 -15.65 -1.08
CA ASN A 103 -9.91 -16.48 -0.42
C ASN A 103 -10.95 -17.07 -1.38
N ALA A 104 -10.59 -17.30 -2.65
CA ALA A 104 -11.42 -18.03 -3.58
C ALA A 104 -11.73 -19.40 -3.01
N GLY A 105 -13.01 -19.68 -2.78
CA GLY A 105 -13.43 -20.96 -2.21
C GLY A 105 -13.17 -22.12 -3.18
N PRO A 106 -12.92 -23.33 -2.69
CA PRO A 106 -12.71 -24.48 -3.55
C PRO A 106 -13.96 -24.78 -4.39
N ARG A 107 -13.75 -25.12 -5.66
CA ARG A 107 -14.73 -25.44 -6.69
C ARG A 107 -15.70 -24.31 -7.00
N THR A 108 -15.28 -23.06 -6.85
CA THR A 108 -16.08 -21.88 -7.19
C THR A 108 -15.69 -21.30 -8.55
N ALA A 109 -16.54 -20.43 -9.11
CA ALA A 109 -16.18 -19.65 -10.31
C ALA A 109 -14.96 -18.75 -10.04
N ASP A 110 -14.84 -18.22 -8.82
CA ASP A 110 -13.70 -17.43 -8.37
C ASP A 110 -12.40 -18.23 -8.37
N GLU A 111 -12.42 -19.50 -7.93
CA GLU A 111 -11.24 -20.37 -8.03
C GLU A 111 -10.85 -20.62 -9.49
N GLN A 112 -11.83 -20.89 -10.36
CA GLN A 112 -11.55 -21.12 -11.78
C GLN A 112 -10.92 -19.90 -12.42
N GLU A 113 -11.45 -18.71 -12.13
CA GLU A 113 -10.91 -17.44 -12.61
C GLU A 113 -9.50 -17.17 -12.06
N LEU A 114 -9.28 -17.42 -10.77
CA LEU A 114 -7.97 -17.28 -10.13
C LEU A 114 -6.93 -18.21 -10.78
N ASN A 115 -7.27 -19.49 -10.95
CA ASN A 115 -6.38 -20.48 -11.56
C ASN A 115 -6.03 -20.12 -13.02
N LEU A 116 -7.03 -19.67 -13.79
CA LEU A 116 -6.81 -19.19 -15.15
C LEU A 116 -5.88 -17.97 -15.18
N SER A 117 -6.18 -16.95 -14.39
CA SER A 117 -5.37 -15.73 -14.31
C SER A 117 -3.95 -16.02 -13.82
N GLN A 118 -3.77 -16.93 -12.86
CA GLN A 118 -2.45 -17.34 -12.37
C GLN A 118 -1.64 -18.06 -13.46
N ASN A 119 -2.27 -18.94 -14.25
CA ASN A 119 -1.59 -19.62 -15.35
C ASN A 119 -1.12 -18.64 -16.43
N GLU A 120 -1.97 -17.68 -16.80
CA GLU A 120 -1.61 -16.64 -17.75
C GLU A 120 -0.47 -15.76 -17.25
N VAL A 121 -0.57 -15.26 -16.02
CA VAL A 121 0.46 -14.39 -15.44
C VAL A 121 1.79 -15.13 -15.31
N ARG A 122 1.79 -16.41 -14.90
CA ARG A 122 3.02 -17.22 -14.83
C ARG A 122 3.62 -17.55 -16.19
N SER A 123 2.85 -17.39 -17.27
CA SER A 123 3.33 -17.59 -18.64
C SER A 123 3.95 -16.32 -19.24
N LEU A 124 3.82 -15.18 -18.56
CA LEU A 124 4.47 -13.94 -18.98
C LEU A 124 5.98 -14.05 -18.85
N GLU A 125 6.70 -13.45 -19.79
CA GLU A 125 8.15 -13.27 -19.67
C GLU A 125 8.46 -12.48 -18.40
N TRP A 126 9.59 -12.75 -17.75
CA TRP A 126 9.97 -12.11 -16.48
C TRP A 126 9.06 -12.40 -15.30
N VAL A 127 8.16 -13.38 -15.36
CA VAL A 127 7.51 -13.92 -14.15
C VAL A 127 8.24 -15.19 -13.71
N ASP A 128 8.72 -15.19 -12.48
CA ASP A 128 9.44 -16.33 -11.93
C ASP A 128 8.50 -17.54 -11.75
N ARG A 129 8.97 -18.72 -12.16
CA ARG A 129 8.16 -19.96 -12.13
C ARG A 129 7.67 -20.37 -10.75
N PHE A 130 8.33 -19.92 -9.68
CA PHE A 130 7.95 -20.19 -8.30
C PHE A 130 6.89 -19.22 -7.76
N SER A 131 6.45 -18.26 -8.60
CA SER A 131 5.33 -17.39 -8.25
C SER A 131 4.03 -18.16 -8.12
N ARG A 132 3.25 -17.84 -7.09
CA ARG A 132 1.97 -18.51 -6.83
C ARG A 132 1.01 -17.70 -5.98
N VAL A 133 -0.28 -18.02 -6.10
CA VAL A 133 -1.33 -17.58 -5.18
C VAL A 133 -1.77 -18.76 -4.33
N ARG A 134 -1.88 -18.53 -3.02
CA ARG A 134 -2.48 -19.44 -2.05
C ARG A 134 -3.96 -19.15 -1.94
N GLN A 135 -4.78 -20.20 -2.03
CA GLN A 135 -6.22 -20.13 -1.81
C GLN A 135 -6.53 -20.15 -0.29
N GLU A 136 -5.97 -19.18 0.42
CA GLU A 136 -6.12 -19.00 1.87
C GLU A 136 -6.16 -17.51 2.21
N ARG A 137 -6.80 -17.19 3.34
CA ARG A 137 -6.77 -15.86 3.96
C ARG A 137 -5.38 -15.53 4.47
N LEU A 138 -4.95 -14.26 4.35
CA LEU A 138 -3.66 -13.79 4.87
C LEU A 138 -3.56 -14.00 6.39
N GLU A 139 -4.68 -13.86 7.09
CA GLU A 139 -4.82 -14.02 8.53
C GLU A 139 -4.38 -15.41 9.02
N ALA A 140 -4.33 -16.41 8.12
CA ALA A 140 -3.76 -17.72 8.39
C ALA A 140 -2.28 -17.64 8.84
N LEU A 141 -1.55 -16.58 8.46
CA LEU A 141 -0.18 -16.33 8.90
C LEU A 141 -0.06 -16.07 10.40
N ALA A 142 -1.13 -15.65 11.08
CA ALA A 142 -1.12 -15.47 12.52
C ALA A 142 -0.87 -16.79 13.27
N PHE A 143 -1.05 -17.95 12.62
CA PHE A 143 -0.89 -19.28 13.20
C PHE A 143 0.41 -19.96 12.73
N GLU A 144 1.39 -20.12 13.61
CA GLU A 144 2.73 -20.62 13.26
C GLU A 144 2.77 -22.02 12.66
N ARG A 145 1.80 -22.87 13.02
CA ARG A 145 1.68 -24.25 12.49
C ARG A 145 1.02 -24.31 11.12
N ASN A 146 0.54 -23.18 10.59
CA ASN A 146 -0.10 -23.14 9.28
C ASN A 146 0.96 -23.24 8.16
N ALA A 147 0.64 -23.98 7.10
CA ALA A 147 1.52 -24.11 5.94
C ALA A 147 1.84 -22.74 5.30
N ALA A 148 0.91 -21.79 5.33
CA ALA A 148 1.09 -20.41 4.87
C ALA A 148 2.31 -19.74 5.53
N HIS A 149 2.48 -19.93 6.84
CA HIS A 149 3.60 -19.36 7.58
C HIS A 149 4.95 -19.89 7.08
N GLY A 150 5.06 -21.22 6.92
CA GLY A 150 6.27 -21.84 6.38
C GLY A 150 6.56 -21.46 4.92
N GLU A 151 5.54 -21.13 4.13
CA GLU A 151 5.74 -20.60 2.78
C GLU A 151 6.26 -19.16 2.79
N VAL A 152 5.67 -18.29 3.60
CA VAL A 152 6.14 -16.91 3.76
C VAL A 152 7.60 -16.87 4.19
N LEU A 153 8.01 -17.71 5.15
CA LEU A 153 9.41 -17.83 5.57
C LEU A 153 10.36 -18.30 4.46
N ARG A 154 9.88 -19.12 3.51
CA ARG A 154 10.70 -19.62 2.38
C ARG A 154 10.79 -18.63 1.21
N HIS A 155 9.78 -17.77 1.05
CA HIS A 155 9.69 -16.85 -0.07
C HIS A 155 10.23 -15.45 0.24
N GLY A 156 10.15 -15.02 1.51
CA GLY A 156 10.68 -13.74 1.94
C GLY A 156 12.11 -13.84 2.50
N PRO A 157 12.65 -12.73 3.04
CA PRO A 157 12.04 -11.40 3.13
C PRO A 157 11.67 -10.81 1.76
N PHE A 158 10.63 -10.00 1.70
CA PHE A 158 10.10 -9.40 0.49
C PHE A 158 10.67 -7.99 0.26
N HIS A 159 10.78 -7.57 -0.99
CA HIS A 159 11.12 -6.19 -1.34
C HIS A 159 9.90 -5.28 -1.29
N ALA A 160 8.70 -5.82 -1.58
CA ALA A 160 7.45 -5.11 -1.36
C ALA A 160 6.37 -6.05 -0.84
N ILE A 161 5.56 -5.53 0.07
CA ILE A 161 4.39 -6.19 0.65
C ILE A 161 3.18 -5.30 0.34
N ASN A 162 2.18 -5.83 -0.38
CA ASN A 162 0.94 -5.13 -0.66
C ASN A 162 -0.25 -5.77 0.03
N LEU A 163 -0.74 -5.11 1.06
CA LEU A 163 -1.95 -5.48 1.78
C LEU A 163 -3.12 -4.69 1.18
N ASP A 164 -3.64 -5.17 0.05
CA ASP A 164 -4.83 -4.62 -0.60
C ASP A 164 -6.11 -5.20 0.00
N LEU A 165 -6.59 -4.60 1.08
CA LEU A 165 -7.72 -5.09 1.86
C LEU A 165 -9.03 -4.43 1.42
N CYS A 166 -10.03 -5.25 1.11
CA CYS A 166 -11.40 -4.77 0.84
C CYS A 166 -12.11 -4.25 2.10
N ASN A 167 -11.66 -4.67 3.29
CA ASN A 167 -12.23 -4.32 4.59
C ASN A 167 -11.21 -3.57 5.46
N SER A 168 -11.64 -3.08 6.61
CA SER A 168 -10.73 -2.51 7.61
C SER A 168 -9.66 -3.52 8.06
N ILE A 169 -8.39 -3.11 8.02
CA ILE A 169 -7.25 -3.81 8.63
C ILE A 169 -7.44 -3.98 10.14
N CYS A 170 -8.24 -3.11 10.76
CA CYS A 170 -8.55 -3.07 12.19
C CYS A 170 -9.89 -3.74 12.56
N SER A 171 -10.52 -4.47 11.63
CA SER A 171 -11.81 -5.14 11.83
C SER A 171 -11.79 -6.21 12.93
N ARG A 172 -10.61 -6.72 13.29
CA ARG A 172 -10.40 -7.68 14.38
C ARG A 172 -9.20 -7.28 15.22
N ASP A 173 -9.18 -7.76 16.46
CA ASP A 173 -8.04 -7.55 17.35
C ASP A 173 -6.82 -8.41 16.92
N PRO A 174 -5.58 -7.97 17.22
CA PRO A 174 -4.36 -8.67 16.79
C PRO A 174 -4.24 -10.14 17.24
N ASP A 175 -4.91 -10.51 18.33
CA ASP A 175 -4.92 -11.82 18.98
C ASP A 175 -6.27 -12.55 18.84
N ASP A 176 -7.10 -12.14 17.88
CA ASP A 176 -8.35 -12.82 17.53
C ASP A 176 -8.12 -14.30 17.20
N ALA A 177 -8.98 -15.17 17.74
CA ALA A 177 -8.86 -16.62 17.62
C ALA A 177 -8.96 -17.12 16.16
N ASP A 178 -9.65 -16.39 15.29
CA ASP A 178 -9.79 -16.68 13.87
C ASP A 178 -8.71 -15.99 13.02
N GLY A 179 -7.77 -15.30 13.67
CA GLY A 179 -6.73 -14.50 13.04
C GLY A 179 -7.22 -13.12 12.60
N SER A 180 -6.27 -12.20 12.45
CA SER A 180 -6.51 -10.82 12.04
C SER A 180 -5.42 -10.30 11.11
N HIS A 181 -5.74 -9.26 10.34
CA HIS A 181 -4.78 -8.62 9.44
C HIS A 181 -3.60 -8.02 10.19
N LEU A 182 -3.82 -7.41 11.36
CA LEU A 182 -2.73 -6.91 12.21
C LEU A 182 -1.89 -8.04 12.80
N GLY A 183 -2.51 -9.17 13.16
CA GLY A 183 -1.79 -10.37 13.58
C GLY A 183 -0.88 -10.93 12.47
N ALA A 184 -1.36 -10.95 11.23
CA ALA A 184 -0.56 -11.32 10.06
C ALA A 184 0.54 -10.28 9.74
N LEU A 185 0.23 -8.99 9.81
CA LEU A 185 1.21 -7.91 9.63
C LEU A 185 2.35 -8.03 10.65
N ARG A 186 2.05 -8.34 11.91
CA ARG A 186 3.09 -8.63 12.91
C ARG A 186 4.06 -9.72 12.44
N LYS A 187 3.55 -10.85 11.93
CA LYS A 187 4.40 -11.94 11.43
C LYS A 187 5.21 -11.55 10.19
N LEU A 188 4.65 -10.71 9.32
CA LEU A 188 5.38 -10.14 8.20
C LEU A 188 6.49 -9.18 8.66
N LEU A 189 6.23 -8.33 9.65
CA LEU A 189 7.25 -7.46 10.25
C LEU A 189 8.37 -8.28 10.89
N GLU A 190 8.05 -9.33 11.65
CA GLU A 190 9.04 -10.25 12.23
C GLU A 190 9.98 -10.82 11.14
N LEU A 191 9.43 -11.25 10.01
CA LEU A 191 10.23 -11.72 8.86
C LEU A 191 11.06 -10.60 8.23
N GLN A 192 10.47 -9.43 7.96
CA GLN A 192 11.16 -8.31 7.31
C GLN A 192 12.32 -7.77 8.16
N LEU A 193 12.21 -7.79 9.48
CA LEU A 193 13.27 -7.37 10.39
C LEU A 193 14.51 -8.28 10.33
N GLY A 194 14.39 -9.49 9.78
CA GLY A 194 15.52 -10.36 9.46
C GLY A 194 16.37 -9.89 8.26
N SER A 195 15.87 -8.93 7.48
CA SER A 195 16.60 -8.31 6.36
C SER A 195 17.12 -6.92 6.74
N THR A 196 18.23 -6.52 6.14
CA THR A 196 18.73 -5.14 6.16
C THR A 196 18.44 -4.36 4.88
N SER A 197 18.03 -5.04 3.80
CA SER A 197 17.66 -4.40 2.54
C SER A 197 16.43 -3.51 2.72
N PRO A 198 16.35 -2.37 2.00
CA PRO A 198 15.16 -1.53 2.04
C PRO A 198 13.95 -2.28 1.46
N TRP A 199 12.76 -1.97 1.95
CA TRP A 199 11.53 -2.61 1.49
C TRP A 199 10.31 -1.69 1.63
N LEU A 200 9.26 -2.03 0.90
CA LEU A 200 8.00 -1.29 0.85
C LEU A 200 6.86 -2.04 1.52
N LEU A 201 6.02 -1.29 2.23
CA LEU A 201 4.73 -1.74 2.75
C LEU A 201 3.63 -0.87 2.18
N PHE A 202 2.77 -1.47 1.35
CA PHE A 202 1.53 -0.87 0.91
C PHE A 202 0.38 -1.40 1.75
N ILE A 203 -0.47 -0.50 2.23
CA ILE A 203 -1.70 -0.85 2.93
C ILE A 203 -2.84 -0.09 2.27
N THR A 204 -3.70 -0.80 1.55
CA THR A 204 -5.02 -0.27 1.18
C THR A 204 -6.06 -0.87 2.10
N THR A 205 -6.88 -0.04 2.75
CA THR A 205 -7.85 -0.50 3.76
C THR A 205 -9.01 0.46 3.85
N ARG A 206 -10.18 -0.08 4.24
CA ARG A 206 -11.29 0.78 4.67
C ARG A 206 -11.00 1.43 6.01
N VAL A 207 -11.50 2.65 6.18
CA VAL A 207 -11.39 3.44 7.41
C VAL A 207 -12.77 4.01 7.73
N ILE A 208 -13.49 3.29 8.60
CA ILE A 208 -14.83 3.63 9.06
C ILE A 208 -14.81 3.57 10.59
N PRO A 209 -15.38 4.55 11.32
CA PRO A 209 -15.31 4.60 12.79
C PRO A 209 -15.69 3.26 13.44
N ASP A 210 -16.80 2.66 13.01
CA ASP A 210 -17.37 1.45 13.60
C ASP A 210 -16.60 0.16 13.24
N GLU A 211 -15.74 0.20 12.22
CA GLU A 211 -14.91 -0.94 11.81
C GLU A 211 -13.52 -0.94 12.46
N ILE A 212 -13.22 0.04 13.31
CA ILE A 212 -11.95 0.14 14.02
C ILE A 212 -12.21 -0.29 15.47
N SER A 213 -11.65 -1.43 15.87
CA SER A 213 -11.84 -1.92 17.24
C SER A 213 -11.36 -0.89 18.27
N ALA A 214 -12.05 -0.81 19.41
CA ALA A 214 -11.69 0.10 20.49
C ALA A 214 -10.24 -0.09 20.97
N ARG A 215 -9.75 -1.34 20.97
CA ARG A 215 -8.36 -1.68 21.32
C ARG A 215 -7.37 -1.11 20.31
N ASN A 216 -7.63 -1.29 19.01
CA ASN A 216 -6.79 -0.78 17.95
C ASN A 216 -6.75 0.76 17.97
N ARG A 217 -7.92 1.41 18.07
CA ARG A 217 -8.03 2.86 18.26
C ARG A 217 -7.21 3.36 19.45
N ALA A 218 -7.39 2.75 20.63
CA ALA A 218 -6.63 3.13 21.82
C ALA A 218 -5.12 2.93 21.65
N GLY A 219 -4.70 1.90 20.91
CA GLY A 219 -3.29 1.68 20.55
C GLY A 219 -2.72 2.81 19.69
N PHE A 220 -3.44 3.21 18.64
CA PHE A 220 -3.04 4.32 17.78
C PHE A 220 -3.01 5.65 18.54
N MET A 221 -4.01 5.92 19.37
CA MET A 221 -4.02 7.12 20.21
C MET A 221 -2.83 7.19 21.16
N ARG A 222 -2.45 6.08 21.81
CA ARG A 222 -1.25 6.03 22.66
C ARG A 222 0.03 6.31 21.87
N ALA A 223 0.14 5.76 20.66
CA ALA A 223 1.31 5.99 19.80
C ALA A 223 1.40 7.44 19.29
N ILE A 224 0.27 8.14 19.16
CA ILE A 224 0.24 9.58 18.85
C ILE A 224 0.60 10.39 20.11
N ALA A 225 -0.03 10.07 21.24
CA ALA A 225 0.15 10.78 22.51
C ALA A 225 1.61 10.77 22.97
N SER A 226 2.33 9.65 22.82
CA SER A 226 3.75 9.55 23.20
C SER A 226 4.62 10.62 22.53
N ASN A 227 4.31 11.00 21.29
CA ASN A 227 5.08 12.00 20.56
C ASN A 227 4.52 13.42 20.71
N LEU A 228 3.23 13.56 21.02
CA LEU A 228 2.67 14.85 21.47
C LEU A 228 3.30 15.30 22.78
N GLU A 229 3.61 14.37 23.68
CA GLU A 229 4.31 14.64 24.95
C GLU A 229 5.81 14.90 24.73
N ALA A 230 6.44 14.18 23.80
CA ALA A 230 7.88 14.25 23.56
C ALA A 230 8.34 15.35 22.58
N SER A 231 7.43 15.97 21.80
CA SER A 231 7.80 16.93 20.76
C SER A 231 6.74 18.00 20.50
N ASP A 232 7.08 19.26 20.83
CA ASP A 232 6.28 20.43 20.49
C ASP A 232 6.15 20.63 18.97
N GLU A 233 7.19 20.27 18.20
CA GLU A 233 7.14 20.36 16.73
C GLU A 233 6.10 19.38 16.17
N PHE A 234 6.08 18.14 16.66
CA PHE A 234 5.07 17.15 16.24
C PHE A 234 3.65 17.62 16.60
N ARG A 235 3.47 18.18 17.80
CA ARG A 235 2.21 18.81 18.22
C ARG A 235 1.77 19.91 17.27
N GLN A 236 2.67 20.80 16.87
CA GLN A 236 2.37 21.88 15.93
C GLN A 236 2.00 21.34 14.54
N GLU A 237 2.69 20.32 14.03
CA GLU A 237 2.34 19.72 12.74
C GLU A 237 0.97 19.02 12.77
N LEU A 238 0.61 18.35 13.87
CA LEU A 238 -0.72 17.77 14.02
C LEU A 238 -1.81 18.84 14.17
N ALA A 239 -1.55 19.92 14.91
CA ALA A 239 -2.48 21.04 15.02
C ALA A 239 -2.80 21.65 13.64
N LYS A 240 -1.77 21.86 12.80
CA LYS A 240 -1.95 22.28 11.40
C LYS A 240 -2.74 21.26 10.57
N LEU A 241 -2.47 19.97 10.75
CA LEU A 241 -3.14 18.89 10.01
C LEU A 241 -4.65 18.84 10.27
N PHE A 242 -5.06 19.20 11.49
CA PHE A 242 -6.45 19.21 11.96
C PHE A 242 -7.08 20.60 12.04
N ASP A 243 -6.40 21.63 11.53
CA ASP A 243 -6.85 23.02 11.54
C ASP A 243 -7.33 23.48 12.93
N CYS A 244 -6.52 23.21 13.95
CA CYS A 244 -6.80 23.60 15.33
C CYS A 244 -5.58 24.21 16.01
N GLU A 245 -5.80 24.78 17.21
CA GLU A 245 -4.71 25.29 18.04
C GLU A 245 -3.93 24.13 18.69
N ALA A 246 -2.63 24.33 18.93
CA ALA A 246 -1.77 23.30 19.52
C ALA A 246 -2.19 22.84 20.92
N ALA A 247 -2.91 23.68 21.66
CA ALA A 247 -3.47 23.36 22.98
C ALA A 247 -4.73 22.48 22.90
N ASP A 248 -5.41 22.45 21.75
CA ASP A 248 -6.68 21.74 21.54
C ASP A 248 -6.50 20.44 20.74
N VAL A 249 -5.27 20.12 20.32
CA VAL A 249 -4.99 19.02 19.39
C VAL A 249 -5.45 17.66 19.92
N GLU A 250 -5.28 17.38 21.23
CA GLU A 250 -5.77 16.14 21.84
C GLU A 250 -7.30 16.03 21.74
N GLY A 251 -8.02 17.14 21.95
CA GLY A 251 -9.47 17.20 21.81
C GLY A 251 -9.93 16.96 20.37
N SER A 252 -9.25 17.57 19.40
CA SER A 252 -9.49 17.35 17.97
C SER A 252 -9.24 15.90 17.55
N ILE A 253 -8.17 15.28 18.05
CA ILE A 253 -7.85 13.87 17.80
C ILE A 253 -8.97 12.98 18.31
N GLU A 254 -9.40 13.16 19.56
CA GLU A 254 -10.44 12.33 20.18
C GLU A 254 -11.78 12.47 19.45
N ALA A 255 -12.17 13.69 19.09
CA ALA A 255 -13.39 13.94 18.34
C ALA A 255 -13.36 13.36 16.93
N GLY A 256 -12.19 13.39 16.26
CA GLY A 256 -12.05 12.95 14.87
C GLY A 256 -12.20 11.44 14.67
N TRP A 257 -11.81 10.61 15.64
CA TRP A 257 -11.98 9.16 15.56
C TRP A 257 -13.44 8.71 15.47
N GLY A 258 -14.38 9.52 15.97
CA GLY A 258 -15.80 9.22 15.95
C GLY A 258 -16.55 9.68 14.69
N ARG A 259 -15.88 10.29 13.71
CA ARG A 259 -16.54 10.92 12.55
C ARG A 259 -15.91 10.45 11.25
N ALA A 260 -16.71 9.88 10.35
CA ALA A 260 -16.25 9.53 9.01
C ALA A 260 -15.78 10.77 8.22
N GLY A 261 -14.81 10.58 7.32
CA GLY A 261 -14.32 11.63 6.43
C GLY A 261 -12.81 11.82 6.49
N VAL A 262 -12.33 12.92 5.88
CA VAL A 262 -10.90 13.19 5.68
C VAL A 262 -10.13 13.26 7.00
N SER A 263 -10.74 13.83 8.04
CA SER A 263 -10.11 13.91 9.37
C SER A 263 -9.81 12.52 9.94
N LEU A 264 -10.75 11.59 9.87
CA LEU A 264 -10.53 10.20 10.29
C LEU A 264 -9.48 9.50 9.42
N VAL A 265 -9.50 9.70 8.11
CA VAL A 265 -8.47 9.13 7.21
C VAL A 265 -7.07 9.61 7.61
N ARG A 266 -6.91 10.91 7.89
CA ARG A 266 -5.65 11.50 8.36
C ARG A 266 -5.25 10.97 9.73
N LEU A 267 -6.18 10.91 10.68
CA LEU A 267 -5.95 10.32 12.01
C LEU A 267 -5.52 8.87 11.92
N PHE A 268 -6.17 8.09 11.06
CA PHE A 268 -5.82 6.70 10.81
C PHE A 268 -4.41 6.57 10.25
N CYS A 269 -4.04 7.36 9.23
CA CYS A 269 -2.69 7.36 8.65
C CYS A 269 -1.63 7.73 9.69
N THR A 270 -1.86 8.78 10.48
CA THR A 270 -0.97 9.18 11.57
C THR A 270 -0.87 8.07 12.61
N GLY A 271 -1.99 7.49 13.03
CA GLY A 271 -2.06 6.45 14.05
C GLY A 271 -1.32 5.18 13.66
N ILE A 272 -1.61 4.62 12.48
CA ILE A 272 -0.94 3.41 12.00
C ILE A 272 0.54 3.68 11.70
N GLY A 273 0.87 4.84 11.13
CA GLY A 273 2.25 5.24 10.86
C GLY A 273 3.06 5.40 12.14
N LYS A 274 2.50 6.02 13.19
CA LYS A 274 3.15 6.19 14.50
C LYS A 274 3.33 4.87 15.23
N TRP A 275 2.34 3.99 15.16
CA TRP A 275 2.43 2.64 15.73
C TRP A 275 3.54 1.83 15.07
N LEU A 276 3.57 1.80 13.72
CA LEU A 276 4.64 1.13 12.97
C LEU A 276 6.01 1.75 13.24
N LEU A 277 6.09 3.08 13.27
CA LEU A 277 7.32 3.81 13.58
C LEU A 277 7.87 3.35 14.94
N SER A 278 7.02 3.30 15.97
CA SER A 278 7.42 2.85 17.31
C SER A 278 7.96 1.42 17.31
N ILE A 279 7.35 0.49 16.57
CA ILE A 279 7.86 -0.88 16.45
C ILE A 279 9.23 -0.89 15.76
N LEU A 280 9.36 -0.15 14.66
CA LEU A 280 10.52 -0.19 13.76
C LEU A 280 11.74 0.53 14.36
N THR A 281 11.56 1.66 15.04
CA THR A 281 12.68 2.35 15.72
C THR A 281 13.21 1.57 16.92
N ASN A 282 12.39 0.72 17.54
CA ASN A 282 12.77 -0.13 18.67
C ASN A 282 13.24 -1.53 18.23
N ALA A 283 13.32 -1.81 16.93
CA ALA A 283 13.87 -3.06 16.41
C ALA A 283 15.40 -3.11 16.58
N ALA A 284 15.99 -4.30 16.36
CA ALA A 284 17.43 -4.52 16.40
C ALA A 284 17.94 -5.12 15.07
N PRO A 285 18.66 -4.36 14.22
CA PRO A 285 18.93 -2.93 14.35
C PRO A 285 17.66 -2.07 14.23
N PRO A 286 17.67 -0.80 14.68
CA PRO A 286 16.59 0.14 14.41
C PRO A 286 16.32 0.29 12.91
N ARG A 287 15.10 0.66 12.56
CA ARG A 287 14.68 0.90 11.17
C ARG A 287 14.16 2.32 11.03
N GLN A 288 14.45 2.93 9.89
CA GLN A 288 13.88 4.21 9.48
C GLN A 288 12.59 3.93 8.71
N LEU A 289 11.50 4.58 9.09
CA LEU A 289 10.22 4.50 8.40
C LEU A 289 9.92 5.84 7.72
N GLY A 290 9.62 5.82 6.42
CA GLY A 290 9.18 6.99 5.66
C GLY A 290 7.82 6.76 5.02
N LEU A 291 6.87 7.65 5.25
CA LEU A 291 5.63 7.72 4.48
C LEU A 291 5.91 8.40 3.14
N GLN A 292 5.94 7.61 2.07
CA GLN A 292 6.25 8.10 0.72
C GLN A 292 5.04 8.80 0.10
N SER A 293 3.87 8.17 0.22
CA SER A 293 2.62 8.73 -0.27
C SER A 293 1.41 8.14 0.45
N ALA A 294 0.33 8.90 0.48
CA ALA A 294 -0.97 8.44 0.96
C ALA A 294 -2.08 8.99 0.05
N LEU A 295 -2.97 8.09 -0.38
CA LEU A 295 -4.08 8.37 -1.27
C LEU A 295 -5.38 7.96 -0.59
N TYR A 296 -6.48 8.66 -0.86
CA TYR A 296 -7.80 8.24 -0.37
C TYR A 296 -8.89 8.49 -1.40
N TYR A 297 -9.98 7.74 -1.26
CA TYR A 297 -11.16 7.83 -2.12
C TYR A 297 -12.40 7.19 -1.46
N CYS A 298 -13.55 7.36 -2.08
CA CYS A 298 -14.83 6.80 -1.66
C CYS A 298 -15.11 5.46 -2.36
N VAL A 299 -15.61 4.46 -1.63
CA VAL A 299 -16.08 3.19 -2.23
C VAL A 299 -17.61 3.09 -2.25
N GLY A 300 -18.29 3.54 -1.20
CA GLY A 300 -19.74 3.33 -1.06
C GLY A 300 -20.53 4.44 -0.38
N GLY A 301 -19.95 5.64 -0.21
CA GLY A 301 -20.58 6.73 0.52
C GLY A 301 -20.13 8.13 0.06
N ALA A 302 -20.66 9.15 0.72
CA ALA A 302 -20.34 10.55 0.44
C ALA A 302 -19.03 11.02 1.07
N ALA A 303 -18.49 10.27 2.03
CA ALA A 303 -17.24 10.56 2.73
C ALA A 303 -16.18 9.53 2.33
N PRO A 304 -14.89 9.93 2.25
CA PRO A 304 -13.82 8.99 1.95
C PRO A 304 -13.71 7.94 3.06
N ASP A 305 -13.70 6.69 2.64
CA ASP A 305 -13.73 5.52 3.51
C ASP A 305 -12.68 4.48 3.11
N MET A 306 -11.84 4.77 2.12
CA MET A 306 -10.74 3.92 1.68
C MET A 306 -9.45 4.75 1.62
N VAL A 307 -8.38 4.20 2.19
CA VAL A 307 -7.06 4.82 2.17
C VAL A 307 -6.03 3.84 1.64
N SER A 308 -5.04 4.35 0.89
CA SER A 308 -3.88 3.59 0.43
C SER A 308 -2.59 4.31 0.87
N ILE A 309 -1.82 3.64 1.72
CA ILE A 309 -0.60 4.16 2.35
C ILE A 309 0.60 3.42 1.77
N ALA A 310 1.63 4.15 1.33
CA ALA A 310 2.92 3.60 0.93
C ALA A 310 4.01 3.99 1.93
N LEU A 311 4.54 2.99 2.61
CA LEU A 311 5.61 3.14 3.59
C LEU A 311 6.88 2.50 3.05
N ARG A 312 8.00 3.20 3.18
CA ARG A 312 9.34 2.67 2.92
C ARG A 312 10.05 2.45 4.26
N CYS A 313 10.73 1.32 4.37
CA CYS A 313 11.50 0.95 5.53
C CYS A 313 12.95 0.72 5.12
N ASP A 314 13.87 1.47 5.72
CA ASP A 314 15.31 1.41 5.47
C ASP A 314 16.05 0.99 6.76
N THR A 315 17.22 0.37 6.58
CA THR A 315 18.15 0.13 7.68
C THR A 315 19.22 1.23 7.65
N PRO A 316 19.30 2.11 8.67
CA PRO A 316 20.34 3.13 8.72
C PRO A 316 21.73 2.50 8.64
N LYS A 317 22.65 3.17 7.93
CA LYS A 317 24.05 2.77 7.95
C LYS A 317 24.60 3.02 9.34
N VAL A 318 25.16 1.99 9.96
CA VAL A 318 25.82 2.09 11.26
C VAL A 318 27.32 2.21 11.00
N ASP A 319 27.90 3.33 11.42
CA ASP A 319 29.35 3.50 11.39
C ASP A 319 30.01 2.56 12.39
N VAL A 320 31.19 2.07 12.04
CA VAL A 320 31.98 1.22 12.95
C VAL A 320 32.43 2.07 14.13
N HIS A 321 31.85 1.82 15.31
CA HIS A 321 32.30 2.42 16.56
C HIS A 321 33.57 1.71 17.04
N ASP A 322 34.69 2.43 17.02
CA ASP A 322 35.95 1.93 17.57
C ASP A 322 36.21 2.49 18.97
N PRO A 323 35.88 1.73 20.04
CA PRO A 323 36.11 2.18 21.41
C PRO A 323 37.61 2.29 21.78
N HIS A 324 38.50 1.74 20.95
CA HIS A 324 39.94 1.71 21.20
C HIS A 324 40.74 2.65 20.30
N GLY A 325 40.10 3.32 19.33
CA GLY A 325 40.72 4.33 18.48
C GLY A 325 41.81 3.80 17.55
N ILE A 326 41.72 2.54 17.13
CA ILE A 326 42.59 1.93 16.11
C ILE A 326 42.24 2.50 14.73
N PHE A 327 40.96 2.57 14.41
CA PHE A 327 40.37 3.33 13.33
C PHE A 327 40.24 4.77 13.84
N GLY A 328 40.84 5.74 13.14
CA GLY A 328 40.82 7.15 13.53
C GLY A 328 39.40 7.70 13.79
N VAL A 329 39.30 8.89 14.40
CA VAL A 329 38.02 9.48 14.81
C VAL A 329 37.05 9.57 13.63
N ALA A 330 36.10 8.65 13.58
CA ALA A 330 34.97 8.74 12.65
C ALA A 330 34.00 9.82 13.16
N ALA A 331 33.41 10.58 12.22
CA ALA A 331 32.30 11.45 12.55
C ALA A 331 31.16 10.59 13.12
N GLN A 332 30.56 10.98 14.24
CA GLN A 332 29.38 10.31 14.76
C GLN A 332 28.22 10.58 13.82
N ALA A 333 27.69 9.54 13.16
CA ALA A 333 26.38 9.63 12.53
C ALA A 333 25.32 10.04 13.56
N GLU A 334 24.44 10.95 13.16
CA GLU A 334 23.33 11.39 14.00
C GLU A 334 22.40 10.21 14.30
N ALA A 335 22.09 10.02 15.59
CA ALA A 335 21.24 8.91 16.00
C ALA A 335 19.83 9.08 15.42
N LEU A 336 19.21 7.94 15.06
CA LEU A 336 17.84 7.93 14.56
C LEU A 336 16.89 8.54 15.62
N SER A 337 16.26 9.68 15.28
CA SER A 337 15.30 10.36 16.15
C SER A 337 13.88 10.01 15.76
N GLU A 338 13.21 9.24 16.62
CA GLU A 338 11.82 8.82 16.42
C GLU A 338 10.85 10.03 16.34
N THR A 339 11.07 11.07 17.14
CA THR A 339 10.28 12.31 17.10
C THR A 339 10.47 13.08 15.79
N SER A 340 11.70 13.15 15.27
CA SER A 340 11.98 13.81 13.99
C SER A 340 11.28 13.09 12.82
N ILE A 341 11.26 11.74 12.85
CA ILE A 341 10.52 10.95 11.85
C ILE A 341 9.01 11.13 12.03
N ALA A 342 8.50 11.22 13.27
CA ALA A 342 7.09 11.49 13.53
C ALA A 342 6.64 12.84 12.96
N VAL A 343 7.47 13.89 13.08
CA VAL A 343 7.22 15.20 12.43
C VAL A 343 7.12 15.07 10.92
N GLN A 344 8.06 14.35 10.29
CA GLN A 344 8.02 14.10 8.85
C GLN A 344 6.77 13.31 8.44
N LEU A 345 6.38 12.30 9.22
CA LEU A 345 5.16 11.54 9.00
C LEU A 345 3.92 12.45 9.00
N ALA A 346 3.76 13.33 9.99
CA ALA A 346 2.64 14.27 10.05
C ALA A 346 2.58 15.21 8.82
N ARG A 347 3.76 15.71 8.39
CA ARG A 347 3.89 16.53 7.17
C ARG A 347 3.50 15.74 5.91
N SER A 348 3.93 14.48 5.79
CA SER A 348 3.56 13.62 4.67
C SER A 348 2.05 13.31 4.64
N VAL A 349 1.42 13.10 5.81
CA VAL A 349 -0.04 12.90 5.90
C VAL A 349 -0.83 14.15 5.47
N ALA A 350 -0.29 15.36 5.70
CA ALA A 350 -0.91 16.58 5.18
C ALA A 350 -0.97 16.59 3.64
N GLY A 351 -0.03 15.91 2.98
CA GLY A 351 0.04 15.73 1.53
C GLY A 351 -0.86 14.61 0.97
N CYS A 352 -1.74 14.00 1.78
CA CYS A 352 -2.67 12.99 1.30
C CYS A 352 -3.50 13.48 0.11
N ILE A 353 -3.55 12.68 -0.96
CA ILE A 353 -4.26 13.04 -2.20
C ILE A 353 -5.66 12.42 -2.21
N ASP A 354 -6.66 13.27 -2.42
CA ASP A 354 -8.02 12.85 -2.78
C ASP A 354 -8.06 12.45 -4.25
N VAL A 355 -8.11 11.15 -4.53
CA VAL A 355 -8.09 10.62 -5.90
C VAL A 355 -9.39 10.97 -6.63
N ASP A 356 -10.52 11.02 -5.92
CA ASP A 356 -11.81 11.33 -6.53
C ASP A 356 -11.85 12.79 -6.98
N ARG A 357 -11.41 13.70 -6.12
CA ARG A 357 -11.27 15.11 -6.47
C ARG A 357 -10.26 15.33 -7.60
N LEU A 358 -9.13 14.61 -7.59
CA LEU A 358 -8.10 14.71 -8.62
C LEU A 358 -8.66 14.32 -9.99
N LEU A 359 -9.31 13.15 -10.09
CA LEU A 359 -9.87 12.66 -11.35
C LEU A 359 -11.09 13.46 -11.83
N ALA A 360 -11.83 14.08 -10.90
CA ALA A 360 -12.91 15.00 -11.25
C ALA A 360 -12.36 16.32 -11.83
N ALA A 361 -11.29 16.87 -11.24
CA ALA A 361 -10.73 18.17 -11.62
C ALA A 361 -9.75 18.11 -12.80
N ASN A 362 -9.12 16.96 -13.06
CA ASN A 362 -8.10 16.81 -14.11
C ASN A 362 -8.58 15.81 -15.19
N ALA A 363 -9.09 16.35 -16.29
CA ALA A 363 -9.59 15.56 -17.41
C ALA A 363 -8.49 14.70 -18.08
N GLU A 364 -7.27 15.22 -18.19
CA GLU A 364 -6.17 14.47 -18.80
C GLU A 364 -5.78 13.26 -17.94
N ALA A 365 -5.63 13.45 -16.62
CA ALA A 365 -5.36 12.36 -15.69
C ALA A 365 -6.48 11.31 -15.70
N ARG A 366 -7.74 11.75 -15.79
CA ARG A 366 -8.91 10.87 -15.91
C ARG A 366 -8.88 10.03 -17.19
N ASP A 367 -8.67 10.67 -18.34
CA ASP A 367 -8.67 9.97 -19.63
C ASP A 367 -7.49 9.00 -19.73
N ARG A 368 -6.34 9.38 -19.18
CA ARG A 368 -5.13 8.55 -19.06
C ARG A 368 -5.39 7.30 -18.22
N VAL A 369 -5.89 7.47 -16.99
CA VAL A 369 -6.15 6.31 -16.11
C VAL A 369 -7.26 5.42 -16.66
N MET A 370 -8.26 5.98 -17.35
CA MET A 370 -9.31 5.19 -18.01
C MET A 370 -8.74 4.30 -19.12
N ARG A 371 -7.88 4.83 -19.99
CA ARG A 371 -7.22 4.04 -21.04
C ARG A 371 -6.40 2.91 -20.44
N GLN A 372 -5.53 3.23 -19.48
CA GLN A 372 -4.68 2.24 -18.81
C GLN A 372 -5.50 1.16 -18.08
N SER A 373 -6.59 1.57 -17.40
CA SER A 373 -7.49 0.64 -16.72
C SER A 373 -8.22 -0.27 -17.72
N THR A 374 -8.57 0.26 -18.90
CA THR A 374 -9.18 -0.51 -19.98
C THR A 374 -8.22 -1.56 -20.51
N ASP A 375 -6.95 -1.20 -20.72
CA ASP A 375 -5.93 -2.11 -21.22
C ASP A 375 -5.64 -3.24 -20.23
N ILE A 376 -5.46 -2.91 -18.94
CA ILE A 376 -5.17 -3.93 -17.92
C ILE A 376 -6.35 -4.89 -17.72
N LEU A 377 -7.59 -4.41 -17.76
CA LEU A 377 -8.77 -5.28 -17.67
C LEU A 377 -8.96 -6.11 -18.94
N ALA A 378 -8.68 -5.56 -20.12
CA ALA A 378 -8.67 -6.34 -21.34
C ALA A 378 -7.64 -7.49 -21.26
N SER A 379 -6.47 -7.26 -20.66
CA SER A 379 -5.48 -8.32 -20.42
C SER A 379 -6.01 -9.43 -19.50
N ALA A 380 -6.98 -9.11 -18.64
CA ALA A 380 -7.71 -10.02 -17.77
C ALA A 380 -9.09 -10.43 -18.34
N ARG A 381 -9.24 -10.44 -19.68
CA ARG A 381 -10.41 -10.95 -20.43
C ARG A 381 -11.70 -10.13 -20.25
N PHE A 382 -11.65 -8.88 -19.82
CA PHE A 382 -12.83 -8.01 -19.84
C PHE A 382 -13.04 -7.38 -21.22
N GLU A 383 -14.30 -7.09 -21.53
CA GLU A 383 -14.65 -6.37 -22.76
C GLU A 383 -14.33 -4.88 -22.65
N ARG A 384 -13.49 -4.39 -23.56
CA ARG A 384 -12.98 -3.00 -23.57
C ARG A 384 -14.09 -1.96 -23.60
N GLU A 385 -15.04 -2.09 -24.54
CA GLU A 385 -16.12 -1.11 -24.74
C GLU A 385 -17.05 -1.06 -23.53
N ARG A 386 -17.51 -2.22 -23.05
CA ARG A 386 -18.33 -2.31 -21.83
C ARG A 386 -17.64 -1.73 -20.61
N TYR A 387 -16.33 -1.94 -20.47
CA TYR A 387 -15.59 -1.38 -19.36
C TYR A 387 -15.50 0.14 -19.46
N ALA A 388 -15.19 0.68 -20.63
CA ALA A 388 -15.10 2.12 -20.85
C ALA A 388 -16.42 2.82 -20.49
N ASP A 389 -17.55 2.27 -20.95
CA ASP A 389 -18.89 2.76 -20.62
C ASP A 389 -19.17 2.73 -19.11
N TRP A 390 -18.87 1.59 -18.47
CA TRP A 390 -19.05 1.43 -17.02
C TRP A 390 -18.17 2.41 -16.24
N ALA A 391 -16.88 2.52 -16.59
CA ALA A 391 -15.91 3.37 -15.92
C ALA A 391 -16.29 4.85 -16.01
N ALA A 392 -16.74 5.30 -17.19
CA ALA A 392 -17.23 6.66 -17.39
C ALA A 392 -18.46 6.95 -16.51
N ALA A 393 -19.41 6.01 -16.45
CA ALA A 393 -20.60 6.15 -15.61
C ALA A 393 -20.24 6.23 -14.10
N GLN A 394 -19.29 5.43 -13.62
CA GLN A 394 -18.85 5.45 -12.22
C GLN A 394 -18.16 6.77 -11.83
N LEU A 395 -17.30 7.30 -12.72
CA LEU A 395 -16.64 8.58 -12.49
C LEU A 395 -17.64 9.75 -12.51
N ALA A 396 -18.66 9.71 -13.36
CA ALA A 396 -19.72 10.71 -13.40
C ALA A 396 -20.65 10.65 -12.17
N ALA A 397 -20.86 9.47 -11.59
CA ALA A 397 -21.71 9.26 -10.42
C ALA A 397 -21.06 9.67 -9.10
N THR A 398 -19.74 9.89 -9.07
CA THR A 398 -19.03 10.32 -7.86
C THR A 398 -19.22 11.84 -7.73
N PRO A 399 -20.05 12.33 -6.78
CA PRO A 399 -20.27 13.76 -6.65
C PRO A 399 -18.94 14.45 -6.31
N PRO A 400 -18.66 15.65 -6.87
CA PRO A 400 -17.53 16.43 -6.41
C PRO A 400 -17.69 16.63 -4.89
N PRO A 401 -16.66 16.38 -4.07
CA PRO A 401 -16.78 16.59 -2.63
C PRO A 401 -17.20 18.04 -2.39
N ASN A 402 -18.29 18.24 -1.65
CA ASN A 402 -18.72 19.57 -1.23
C ASN A 402 -17.53 20.25 -0.56
N ALA A 403 -17.19 21.46 -1.00
CA ALA A 403 -16.11 22.29 -0.44
C ALA A 403 -16.39 22.78 1.01
N GLN A 404 -17.28 22.10 1.73
CA GLN A 404 -17.79 22.49 3.04
C GLN A 404 -17.89 21.25 3.95
N ALA A 405 -16.75 20.78 4.41
CA ALA A 405 -16.61 20.11 5.69
C ALA A 405 -15.17 20.37 6.16
N GLY A 406 -14.96 21.58 6.66
CA GLY A 406 -13.81 21.92 7.50
C GLY A 406 -13.88 21.17 8.82
#